data_AF-A0A1W9PSB1-F1
#
_entry.id   AF-A0A1W9PSB1-F1
#
_cell.length_a   1.000
_cell.length_b   1.000
_cell.length_c   1.000
_cell.angle_alpha   90.00
_cell.angle_beta   90.00
_cell.angle_gamma   90.00
#
_symmetry.space_group_name_H-M   'P 1'
#
loop_
_entity.id
_entity.type
_entity.pdbx_description
1 polymer ?
#
loop_
_entity_poly.entity_id
_entity_poly.type
_entity_poly.pdbx_seq_one_letter_code
_entity_poly.pdbx_strand_id
1 'polypeptide(L)'
;MTFFCFDPSFNWGTIIQLLGIIGAIWGVTHQLRKQRDLQKEKYTNELKIKIYEQIVAHLEDGNPTGIAATLSMFIEVLDDKRKTNNSSRYIPPPFSPDQIHSDFKKVQSNLFKTASLIENYEIVSPNIPLFRQILVNKISELGTKYMPFIQIMPYLLLSDDGIKKPENLLIPNDNEIDLLRQKVNEFMEVSWDIASYLYDIRVELQNILLSDFFNNRVSQRKPKDPDAIVLTSEDSGMLKRIEDYLKQQEKDINHR
;
A
#
# COMPACT_ATOMS: atom_id res chain seq x y z
N MET A 1 9.85 64.95 12.44
CA MET A 1 10.73 63.76 12.42
C MET A 1 12.05 64.15 13.02
N THR A 2 12.23 63.89 14.32
CA THR A 2 13.52 64.06 15.00
C THR A 2 14.38 62.85 14.67
N PHE A 3 15.36 63.04 13.78
CA PHE A 3 16.43 62.08 13.59
C PHE A 3 17.17 61.89 14.92
N PHE A 4 17.43 60.64 15.28
CA PHE A 4 18.24 60.27 16.44
C PHE A 4 19.66 60.83 16.25
N CYS A 5 19.95 62.00 16.83
CA CYS A 5 21.31 62.54 16.90
C CYS A 5 22.03 61.87 18.08
N PHE A 6 23.10 61.15 17.80
CA PHE A 6 23.98 60.58 18.80
C PHE A 6 24.78 61.73 19.45
N ASP A 7 24.48 62.07 20.71
CA ASP A 7 25.28 63.02 21.48
C ASP A 7 26.50 62.27 22.05
N PRO A 8 27.74 62.62 21.66
CA PRO A 8 28.95 61.90 22.05
C PRO A 8 29.39 62.17 23.50
N SER A 9 28.66 62.99 24.27
CA SER A 9 28.93 63.15 25.69
C SER A 9 28.62 61.86 26.46
N PHE A 10 29.60 61.34 27.20
CA PHE A 10 29.47 60.11 27.99
C PHE A 10 28.59 60.36 29.22
N ASN A 11 27.27 60.34 29.02
CA ASN A 11 26.26 60.54 30.05
C ASN A 11 25.52 59.22 30.32
N TRP A 12 24.83 59.11 31.45
CA TRP A 12 23.98 57.98 31.81
C TRP A 12 22.93 57.66 30.73
N GLY A 13 22.47 58.66 29.99
CA GLY A 13 21.58 58.47 28.83
C GLY A 13 22.19 57.60 27.74
N THR A 14 23.50 57.74 27.47
CA THR A 14 24.23 56.96 26.46
C THR A 14 24.35 55.49 26.87
N ILE A 15 24.53 55.21 28.17
CA ILE A 15 24.57 53.84 28.72
C ILE A 15 23.20 53.17 28.57
N ILE A 16 22.11 53.88 28.90
CA ILE A 16 20.74 53.36 28.76
C ILE A 16 20.41 53.08 27.28
N GLN A 17 20.82 53.96 26.36
CA GLN A 17 20.64 53.75 24.92
C GLN A 17 21.41 52.52 24.42
N LEU A 18 22.66 52.32 24.84
CA LEU A 18 23.45 51.13 24.52
C LEU A 18 22.78 49.84 25.02
N LEU A 19 22.31 49.83 26.27
CA LEU A 19 21.58 48.68 26.82
C LEU A 19 20.27 48.42 26.06
N GLY A 20 19.57 49.47 25.65
CA GLY A 20 18.37 49.38 24.80
C GLY A 20 18.66 48.75 23.44
N ILE A 21 19.75 49.15 22.78
CA ILE A 21 20.18 48.58 21.49
C ILE A 21 20.57 47.11 21.66
N ILE A 22 21.35 46.77 22.68
CA ILE A 22 21.75 45.37 22.96
C ILE A 22 20.51 44.51 23.23
N GLY A 23 19.57 45.00 24.04
CA GLY A 23 18.29 44.34 24.32
C GLY A 23 17.44 44.15 23.06
N ALA A 24 17.38 45.17 22.19
CA ALA A 24 16.67 45.10 20.91
C ALA A 24 17.30 44.07 19.96
N ILE A 25 18.63 44.06 19.81
CA ILE A 25 19.36 43.09 18.99
C ILE A 25 19.13 41.67 19.52
N TRP A 26 19.21 41.48 20.84
CA TRP A 26 18.95 40.19 21.47
C TRP A 26 17.50 39.72 21.25
N GLY A 27 16.53 40.63 21.44
CA GLY A 27 15.11 40.37 21.20
C GLY A 27 14.83 39.96 19.75
N VAL A 28 15.36 40.70 18.77
CA VAL A 28 15.23 40.39 17.34
C VAL A 28 15.88 39.04 17.02
N THR A 29 17.08 38.78 17.53
CA THR A 29 17.78 37.50 17.29
C THR A 29 17.01 36.32 17.86
N HIS A 30 16.43 36.46 19.06
CA HIS A 30 15.60 35.44 19.68
C HIS A 30 14.30 35.20 18.90
N GLN A 31 13.64 36.27 18.45
CA GLN A 31 12.44 36.18 17.60
C GLN A 31 12.74 35.51 16.26
N LEU A 32 13.84 35.88 15.59
CA LEU A 32 14.24 35.27 14.32
C LEU A 32 14.54 33.77 14.47
N ARG A 33 15.19 33.37 15.57
CA ARG A 33 15.41 31.94 15.88
C ARG A 33 14.09 31.20 16.05
N LYS A 34 13.17 31.72 16.87
CA LYS A 34 11.83 31.13 17.04
C LYS A 34 11.05 31.07 15.73
N GLN A 35 11.10 32.12 14.91
CA GLN A 35 10.44 32.12 13.60
C GLN A 35 11.04 31.07 12.66
N ARG A 36 12.36 30.90 12.65
CA ARG A 36 13.02 29.85 11.87
C ARG A 36 12.62 28.46 12.32
N ASP A 37 12.52 28.25 13.64
CA ASP A 37 12.12 26.97 14.20
C ASP A 37 10.66 26.66 13.85
N LEU A 38 9.75 27.65 13.96
CA LEU A 38 8.35 27.54 13.53
C LEU A 38 8.23 27.28 12.02
N GLN A 39 9.05 27.92 11.19
CA GLN A 39 9.08 27.65 9.75
C GLN A 39 9.55 26.22 9.46
N LYS A 40 10.62 25.78 10.13
CA LYS A 40 11.14 24.41 9.98
C LYS A 40 10.09 23.38 10.39
N GLU A 41 9.41 23.60 11.51
CA GLU A 41 8.32 22.74 11.97
C GLU A 41 7.18 22.71 10.96
N LYS A 42 6.73 23.89 10.49
CA LYS A 42 5.71 24.00 9.44
C LYS A 42 6.07 23.22 8.18
N TYR A 43 7.28 23.42 7.63
CA TYR A 43 7.73 22.70 6.43
C TYR A 43 7.84 21.18 6.67
N THR A 44 8.30 20.78 7.84
CA THR A 44 8.37 19.37 8.23
C THR A 44 6.98 18.75 8.26
N ASN A 45 6.02 19.47 8.81
CA ASN A 45 4.65 19.02 8.94
C ASN A 45 3.94 18.95 7.59
N GLU A 46 4.12 19.95 6.73
CA GLU A 46 3.63 19.92 5.35
C GLU A 46 4.23 18.74 4.57
N LEU A 47 5.52 18.45 4.75
CA LEU A 47 6.17 17.31 4.13
C LEU A 47 5.60 15.97 4.64
N LYS A 48 5.42 15.81 5.96
CA LYS A 48 4.81 14.61 6.57
C LYS A 48 3.42 14.33 5.97
N ILE A 49 2.57 15.36 5.86
CA ILE A 49 1.23 15.26 5.29
C ILE A 49 1.30 14.88 3.81
N LYS A 50 2.14 15.57 3.03
CA LYS A 50 2.29 15.31 1.59
C LYS A 50 2.76 13.89 1.31
N ILE A 51 3.73 13.38 2.08
CA ILE A 51 4.22 12.00 1.96
C ILE A 51 3.07 11.02 2.23
N TYR A 52 2.34 11.23 3.33
CA TYR A 52 1.21 10.38 3.70
C TYR A 52 0.13 10.36 2.61
N GLU A 53 -0.31 11.52 2.12
CA GLU A 53 -1.33 11.63 1.07
C GLU A 53 -0.91 10.92 -0.22
N GLN A 54 0.35 11.10 -0.64
CA GLN A 54 0.88 10.45 -1.84
C GLN A 54 0.87 8.92 -1.73
N ILE A 55 1.28 8.36 -0.59
CA ILE A 55 1.30 6.90 -0.42
C ILE A 55 -0.13 6.36 -0.35
N VAL A 56 -1.01 6.98 0.45
CA VAL A 56 -2.36 6.48 0.70
C VAL A 56 -3.24 6.50 -0.55
N ALA A 57 -3.08 7.50 -1.42
CA ALA A 57 -3.81 7.58 -2.68
C ALA A 57 -3.62 6.31 -3.54
N HIS A 58 -2.46 5.67 -3.47
CA HIS A 58 -2.18 4.45 -4.24
C HIS A 58 -2.50 3.15 -3.49
N LEU A 59 -2.59 3.19 -2.15
CA LEU A 59 -2.94 2.01 -1.34
C LEU A 59 -4.37 1.52 -1.61
N GLU A 60 -5.32 2.42 -1.85
CA GLU A 60 -6.73 2.05 -2.06
C GLU A 60 -6.95 1.40 -3.43
N ASP A 61 -6.35 1.96 -4.47
CA ASP A 61 -6.47 1.46 -5.85
C ASP A 61 -5.62 0.20 -6.11
N GLY A 62 -4.80 -0.22 -5.15
CA GLY A 62 -3.96 -1.41 -5.22
C GLY A 62 -4.58 -2.67 -4.61
N ASN A 63 -5.80 -2.61 -4.05
CA ASN A 63 -6.36 -3.74 -3.32
C ASN A 63 -6.84 -4.88 -4.27
N PRO A 64 -6.26 -6.10 -4.19
CA PRO A 64 -6.62 -7.21 -5.09
C PRO A 64 -7.89 -7.97 -4.70
N THR A 65 -8.50 -7.72 -3.53
CA THR A 65 -9.67 -8.47 -3.06
C THR A 65 -10.88 -8.35 -3.98
N GLY A 66 -11.02 -7.23 -4.70
CA GLY A 66 -12.07 -7.06 -5.72
C GLY A 66 -11.91 -8.04 -6.88
N ILE A 67 -10.68 -8.33 -7.31
CA ILE A 67 -10.41 -9.34 -8.35
C ILE A 67 -10.70 -10.74 -7.82
N ALA A 68 -10.31 -11.04 -6.57
CA ALA A 68 -10.58 -12.33 -5.94
C ALA A 68 -12.09 -12.61 -5.83
N ALA A 69 -12.88 -11.59 -5.48
CA ALA A 69 -14.33 -11.68 -5.44
C ALA A 69 -14.92 -11.94 -6.84
N THR A 70 -14.43 -11.25 -7.87
CA THR A 70 -14.84 -11.47 -9.26
C THR A 70 -14.53 -12.89 -9.74
N LEU A 71 -13.33 -13.41 -9.44
CA LEU A 71 -12.96 -14.78 -9.79
C LEU A 71 -13.81 -15.82 -9.06
N SER A 72 -14.14 -15.57 -7.78
CA SER A 72 -15.02 -16.45 -7.00
C SER A 72 -16.42 -16.48 -7.60
N MET A 73 -16.98 -15.31 -7.93
CA MET A 73 -18.29 -15.19 -8.57
C MET A 73 -18.29 -15.88 -9.94
N PHE A 74 -17.22 -15.74 -10.71
CA PHE A 74 -17.05 -16.41 -11.99
C PHE A 74 -17.19 -17.94 -11.85
N ILE A 75 -16.49 -18.56 -10.89
CA ILE A 75 -16.54 -20.01 -10.68
C ILE A 75 -17.94 -20.48 -10.27
N GLU A 76 -18.63 -19.74 -9.41
CA GLU A 76 -19.98 -20.10 -8.99
C GLU A 76 -20.99 -20.00 -10.14
N VAL A 77 -20.91 -18.96 -10.97
CA VAL A 77 -21.76 -18.83 -12.17
C VAL A 77 -21.41 -19.91 -13.21
N LEU A 78 -20.13 -20.25 -13.35
CA LEU A 78 -19.68 -21.32 -14.25
C LEU A 78 -20.27 -22.68 -13.83
N ASP A 79 -20.23 -23.01 -12.54
CA ASP A 79 -20.77 -24.26 -12.02
C ASP A 79 -22.31 -24.32 -12.14
N ASP A 80 -23.01 -23.21 -11.88
CA ASP A 80 -24.47 -23.11 -12.07
C ASP A 80 -24.88 -23.32 -13.54
N LYS A 81 -24.20 -22.64 -14.47
CA LYS A 81 -24.45 -22.77 -15.91
C LYS A 81 -24.18 -24.17 -16.43
N ARG A 82 -23.14 -24.82 -15.91
CA ARG A 82 -22.82 -26.21 -16.21
C ARG A 82 -23.93 -27.16 -15.73
N LYS A 83 -24.39 -27.02 -14.47
CA LYS A 83 -25.44 -27.88 -13.87
C LYS A 83 -26.80 -27.71 -14.53
N THR A 84 -27.11 -26.50 -15.00
CA THR A 84 -28.39 -26.17 -15.66
C THR A 84 -28.41 -26.60 -17.14
N ASN A 85 -27.30 -27.10 -17.67
CA ASN A 85 -27.13 -27.47 -19.08
C ASN A 85 -27.80 -28.80 -19.45
N ASN A 86 -29.11 -28.92 -19.20
CA ASN A 86 -29.98 -29.99 -19.70
C ASN A 86 -30.43 -29.74 -21.16
N SER A 87 -30.16 -28.55 -21.69
CA SER A 87 -30.45 -28.12 -23.05
C SER A 87 -29.20 -28.19 -23.93
N SER A 88 -29.37 -28.50 -25.21
CA SER A 88 -28.31 -28.92 -26.15
C SER A 88 -27.22 -27.88 -26.49
N ARG A 89 -27.13 -26.76 -25.76
CA ARG A 89 -26.13 -25.69 -25.99
C ARG A 89 -25.69 -25.05 -24.67
N TYR A 90 -24.41 -25.23 -24.34
CA TYR A 90 -23.74 -24.56 -23.24
C TYR A 90 -23.75 -23.04 -23.45
N ILE A 91 -24.17 -22.30 -22.42
CA ILE A 91 -24.13 -20.84 -22.40
C ILE A 91 -23.06 -20.43 -21.38
N PRO A 92 -21.87 -20.01 -21.83
CA PRO A 92 -20.81 -19.53 -20.94
C PRO A 92 -21.24 -18.33 -20.09
N PRO A 93 -20.64 -18.16 -18.90
CA PRO A 93 -20.87 -16.98 -18.05
C PRO A 93 -20.58 -15.65 -18.78
N PRO A 94 -21.32 -14.57 -18.49
CA PRO A 94 -21.20 -13.27 -19.17
C PRO A 94 -20.04 -12.42 -18.60
N PHE A 95 -18.89 -13.03 -18.35
CA PHE A 95 -17.68 -12.32 -17.92
C PHE A 95 -16.75 -12.09 -19.12
N SER A 96 -16.12 -10.92 -19.16
CA SER A 96 -15.08 -10.62 -20.15
C SER A 96 -13.70 -10.96 -19.58
N PRO A 97 -12.97 -11.93 -20.16
CA PRO A 97 -11.59 -12.23 -19.77
C PRO A 97 -10.67 -11.00 -19.87
N ASP A 98 -10.86 -10.20 -20.93
CA ASP A 98 -10.05 -9.00 -21.18
C ASP A 98 -10.27 -7.95 -20.10
N GLN A 99 -11.51 -7.77 -19.65
CA GLN A 99 -11.82 -6.86 -18.56
C GLN A 99 -11.17 -7.32 -17.24
N ILE A 100 -11.35 -8.59 -16.86
CA ILE A 100 -10.76 -9.14 -15.63
C ILE A 100 -9.24 -9.03 -15.66
N HIS A 101 -8.62 -9.33 -16.80
CA HIS A 101 -7.17 -9.19 -16.98
C HIS A 101 -6.70 -7.74 -16.94
N SER A 102 -7.43 -6.82 -17.56
CA SER A 102 -7.15 -5.39 -17.51
C SER A 102 -7.22 -4.87 -16.07
N ASP A 103 -8.26 -5.26 -15.32
CA ASP A 103 -8.44 -4.86 -13.93
C ASP A 103 -7.32 -5.43 -13.05
N PHE A 104 -6.94 -6.70 -13.25
CA PHE A 104 -5.80 -7.30 -12.58
C PHE A 104 -4.49 -6.54 -12.86
N LYS A 105 -4.20 -6.22 -14.13
CA LYS A 105 -3.01 -5.44 -14.51
C LYS A 105 -2.99 -4.07 -13.87
N LYS A 106 -4.14 -3.40 -13.76
CA LYS A 106 -4.27 -2.09 -13.10
C LYS A 106 -3.93 -2.22 -11.62
N VAL A 107 -4.51 -3.19 -10.92
CA VAL A 107 -4.22 -3.48 -9.50
C VAL A 107 -2.74 -3.78 -9.31
N GLN A 108 -2.17 -4.69 -10.11
CA GLN A 108 -0.77 -5.08 -10.01
C GLN A 108 0.18 -3.88 -10.25
N SER A 109 -0.12 -3.04 -11.25
CA SER A 109 0.65 -1.82 -11.52
C SER A 109 0.59 -0.85 -10.32
N ASN A 110 -0.58 -0.67 -9.72
CA ASN A 110 -0.75 0.20 -8.56
C ASN A 110 -0.03 -0.33 -7.31
N LEU A 111 0.00 -1.65 -7.13
CA LEU A 111 0.78 -2.30 -6.07
C LEU A 111 2.28 -2.04 -6.21
N PHE A 112 2.84 -2.18 -7.41
CA PHE A 112 4.25 -1.86 -7.65
C PHE A 112 4.55 -0.35 -7.51
N LYS A 113 3.65 0.53 -7.95
CA LYS A 113 3.78 1.98 -7.70
C LYS A 113 3.79 2.30 -6.21
N THR A 114 2.92 1.65 -5.45
CA THR A 114 2.88 1.77 -3.99
C THR A 114 4.21 1.36 -3.38
N ALA A 115 4.73 0.18 -3.75
CA ALA A 115 6.03 -0.28 -3.26
C ALA A 115 7.18 0.68 -3.61
N SER A 116 7.18 1.24 -4.82
CA SER A 116 8.17 2.24 -5.26
C SER A 116 8.03 3.57 -4.50
N LEU A 117 6.81 4.01 -4.18
CA LEU A 117 6.62 5.21 -3.35
C LEU A 117 7.11 4.99 -1.92
N ILE A 118 6.85 3.81 -1.35
CA ILE A 118 7.39 3.43 -0.05
C ILE A 118 8.92 3.47 -0.06
N GLU A 119 9.55 2.95 -1.13
CA GLU A 119 11.01 2.98 -1.32
C GLU A 119 11.58 4.39 -1.30
N ASN A 120 10.94 5.34 -2.00
CA ASN A 120 11.36 6.74 -2.03
C ASN A 120 11.31 7.43 -0.66
N TYR A 121 10.54 6.88 0.28
CA TYR A 121 10.33 7.44 1.61
C TYR A 121 10.83 6.51 2.74
N GLU A 122 11.75 5.58 2.45
CA GLU A 122 12.33 4.68 3.47
C GLU A 122 13.04 5.42 4.61
N ILE A 123 13.49 6.66 4.39
CA ILE A 123 14.10 7.51 5.43
C ILE A 123 13.14 7.81 6.61
N VAL A 124 11.83 7.64 6.41
CA VAL A 124 10.81 7.94 7.41
C VAL A 124 10.86 6.97 8.60
N SER A 125 11.24 5.69 8.39
CA SER A 125 11.38 4.72 9.47
C SER A 125 12.25 3.51 9.07
N PRO A 126 13.09 2.99 9.98
CA PRO A 126 14.04 1.91 9.70
C PRO A 126 13.39 0.57 9.31
N ASN A 127 12.13 0.33 9.68
CA ASN A 127 11.43 -0.93 9.40
C ASN A 127 10.62 -0.91 8.09
N ILE A 128 10.42 0.27 7.50
CA ILE A 128 9.69 0.44 6.23
C ILE A 128 10.31 -0.37 5.07
N PRO A 129 11.65 -0.44 4.91
CA PRO A 129 12.26 -1.30 3.90
C PRO A 129 11.83 -2.77 4.02
N LEU A 130 11.71 -3.28 5.26
CA LEU A 130 11.30 -4.65 5.52
C LEU A 130 9.84 -4.89 5.10
N PHE A 131 8.94 -3.95 5.42
CA PHE A 131 7.53 -4.01 5.01
C PHE A 131 7.36 -3.94 3.49
N ARG A 132 8.17 -3.13 2.81
CA ARG A 132 8.21 -3.09 1.34
C ARG A 132 8.62 -4.43 0.75
N GLN A 133 9.68 -5.05 1.28
CA GLN A 133 10.19 -6.32 0.76
C GLN A 133 9.14 -7.44 0.83
N ILE A 134 8.46 -7.59 1.97
CA ILE A 134 7.41 -8.61 2.11
C ILE A 134 6.20 -8.30 1.21
N LEU A 135 5.83 -7.02 1.05
CA LEU A 135 4.78 -6.63 0.11
C LEU A 135 5.16 -7.00 -1.33
N VAL A 136 6.37 -6.66 -1.79
CA VAL A 136 6.86 -6.99 -3.14
C VAL A 136 6.88 -8.49 -3.37
N ASN A 137 7.31 -9.28 -2.38
CA ASN A 137 7.28 -10.74 -2.46
C ASN A 137 5.84 -11.25 -2.68
N LYS A 138 4.87 -10.76 -1.90
CA LYS A 138 3.46 -11.12 -2.08
C LYS A 138 2.86 -10.64 -3.40
N ILE A 139 3.25 -9.47 -3.92
CA ILE A 139 2.82 -9.01 -5.25
C ILE A 139 3.29 -9.97 -6.35
N SER A 140 4.53 -10.47 -6.26
CA SER A 140 5.04 -11.49 -7.19
C SER A 140 4.33 -12.83 -7.04
N GLU A 141 4.02 -13.24 -5.81
CA GLU A 141 3.21 -14.44 -5.54
C GLU A 141 1.81 -14.30 -6.16
N LEU A 142 1.16 -13.14 -6.01
CA LEU A 142 -0.15 -12.83 -6.59
C LEU A 142 -0.14 -13.02 -8.12
N GLY A 143 0.87 -12.49 -8.81
CA GLY A 143 1.05 -12.67 -10.25
C GLY A 143 1.19 -14.14 -10.64
N THR A 144 1.94 -14.91 -9.84
CA THR A 144 2.12 -16.35 -10.06
C THR A 144 0.81 -17.11 -9.91
N LYS A 145 0.02 -16.79 -8.87
CA LYS A 145 -1.30 -17.41 -8.63
C LYS A 145 -2.35 -17.00 -9.66
N TYR A 146 -2.18 -15.85 -10.31
CA TYR A 146 -3.11 -15.38 -11.35
C TYR A 146 -2.89 -16.07 -12.70
N MET A 147 -1.67 -16.55 -12.99
CA MET A 147 -1.29 -17.10 -14.30
C MET A 147 -2.21 -18.21 -14.84
N PRO A 148 -2.69 -19.19 -14.04
CA PRO A 148 -3.61 -20.22 -14.52
C PRO A 148 -4.92 -19.65 -15.10
N PHE A 149 -5.42 -18.53 -14.56
CA PHE A 149 -6.66 -17.92 -15.05
C PHE A 149 -6.49 -17.30 -16.43
N ILE A 150 -5.37 -16.62 -16.68
CA ILE A 150 -5.05 -16.07 -18.01
C ILE A 150 -5.07 -17.18 -19.07
N GLN A 151 -4.55 -18.35 -18.72
CA GLN A 151 -4.44 -19.48 -19.65
C GLN A 151 -5.79 -20.13 -19.96
N ILE A 152 -6.70 -20.20 -18.99
CA ILE A 152 -7.94 -20.98 -19.13
C ILE A 152 -9.19 -20.14 -19.42
N MET A 153 -9.25 -18.91 -18.93
CA MET A 153 -10.45 -18.05 -19.08
C MET A 153 -10.90 -17.83 -20.53
N PRO A 154 -10.01 -17.64 -21.52
CA PRO A 154 -10.44 -17.47 -22.92
C PRO A 154 -11.26 -18.64 -23.47
N TYR A 155 -11.06 -19.84 -22.92
CA TYR A 155 -11.73 -21.08 -23.35
C TYR A 155 -12.99 -21.40 -22.51
N LEU A 156 -13.13 -20.79 -21.33
CA LEU A 156 -14.31 -20.99 -20.45
C LEU A 156 -15.39 -19.90 -20.64
N LEU A 157 -15.00 -18.75 -21.19
CA LEU A 157 -15.82 -17.55 -21.29
C LEU A 157 -16.05 -17.12 -22.75
N LEU A 158 -16.99 -16.19 -22.94
CA LEU A 158 -17.23 -15.51 -24.23
C LEU A 158 -16.10 -14.53 -24.52
N SER A 159 -14.95 -15.06 -24.90
CA SER A 159 -13.87 -14.30 -25.52
C SER A 159 -14.12 -14.15 -27.02
N ASP A 160 -13.43 -13.21 -27.66
CA ASP A 160 -13.40 -13.10 -29.12
C ASP A 160 -13.06 -14.44 -29.80
N ASP A 161 -12.17 -15.23 -29.18
CA ASP A 161 -11.79 -16.56 -29.64
C ASP A 161 -12.90 -17.60 -29.42
N GLY A 162 -13.60 -17.54 -28.28
CA GLY A 162 -14.74 -18.40 -27.96
C GLY A 162 -15.99 -18.10 -28.80
N ILE A 163 -16.17 -16.85 -29.22
CA ILE A 163 -17.25 -16.44 -30.15
C ILE A 163 -16.91 -16.88 -31.58
N LYS A 164 -15.66 -16.69 -32.02
CA LYS A 164 -15.21 -17.07 -33.37
C LYS A 164 -15.07 -18.58 -33.56
N LYS A 165 -14.84 -19.34 -32.48
CA LYS A 165 -14.69 -20.80 -32.48
C LYS A 165 -15.48 -21.43 -31.33
N PRO A 166 -16.82 -21.46 -31.41
CA PRO A 166 -17.68 -22.00 -30.35
C PRO A 166 -17.37 -23.45 -29.98
N GLU A 167 -16.85 -24.23 -30.93
CA GLU A 167 -16.37 -25.61 -30.73
C GLU A 167 -15.18 -25.73 -29.77
N ASN A 168 -14.46 -24.63 -29.52
CA ASN A 168 -13.33 -24.58 -28.60
C ASN A 168 -13.72 -24.15 -27.18
N LEU A 169 -14.99 -23.85 -26.93
CA LEU A 169 -15.47 -23.57 -25.58
C LEU A 169 -15.43 -24.86 -24.74
N LEU A 170 -14.66 -24.81 -23.67
CA LEU A 170 -14.54 -25.92 -22.73
C LEU A 170 -15.69 -25.89 -21.75
N ILE A 171 -16.35 -27.05 -21.58
CA ILE A 171 -17.31 -27.28 -20.51
C ILE A 171 -16.57 -28.08 -19.44
N PRO A 172 -16.18 -27.44 -18.32
CA PRO A 172 -15.40 -28.12 -17.29
C PRO A 172 -16.23 -29.23 -16.63
N ASN A 173 -15.60 -30.35 -16.30
CA ASN A 173 -16.19 -31.39 -15.45
C ASN A 173 -16.10 -31.04 -13.96
N ASP A 174 -16.65 -31.90 -13.07
CA ASP A 174 -16.64 -31.64 -11.62
C ASP A 174 -15.23 -31.43 -11.07
N ASN A 175 -14.29 -32.28 -11.46
CA ASN A 175 -12.90 -32.21 -10.99
C ASN A 175 -12.21 -30.93 -11.47
N GLU A 176 -12.51 -30.47 -12.68
CA GLU A 176 -11.96 -29.22 -13.23
C GLU A 176 -12.53 -27.99 -12.52
N ILE A 177 -13.82 -27.99 -12.17
CA ILE A 177 -14.43 -26.93 -11.34
C ILE A 177 -13.78 -26.90 -9.95
N ASP A 178 -13.60 -28.05 -9.31
CA ASP A 178 -12.98 -28.12 -7.99
C ASP A 178 -11.52 -27.66 -8.01
N LEU A 179 -10.77 -28.02 -9.06
CA LEU A 179 -9.42 -27.53 -9.27
C LEU A 179 -9.38 -26.01 -9.45
N LEU A 180 -10.30 -25.45 -10.24
CA LEU A 180 -10.40 -24.00 -10.42
C LEU A 180 -10.77 -23.29 -9.12
N ARG A 181 -11.71 -23.85 -8.34
CA ARG A 181 -12.08 -23.33 -7.02
C ARG A 181 -10.88 -23.32 -6.08
N GLN A 182 -10.08 -24.39 -6.06
CA GLN A 182 -8.83 -24.42 -5.31
C GLN A 182 -7.87 -23.29 -5.74
N LYS A 183 -7.71 -23.06 -7.05
CA LYS A 183 -6.85 -21.98 -7.55
C LYS A 183 -7.37 -20.60 -7.18
N VAL A 184 -8.69 -20.40 -7.17
CA VAL A 184 -9.30 -19.15 -6.72
C VAL A 184 -9.04 -18.94 -5.23
N ASN A 185 -9.14 -19.99 -4.41
CA ASN A 185 -8.83 -19.91 -2.99
C ASN A 185 -7.35 -19.54 -2.76
N GLU A 186 -6.41 -20.17 -3.47
CA GLU A 186 -4.99 -19.83 -3.39
C GLU A 186 -4.73 -18.35 -3.78
N PHE A 187 -5.38 -17.86 -4.84
CA PHE A 187 -5.29 -16.44 -5.24
C PHE A 187 -5.90 -15.50 -4.19
N MET A 188 -7.03 -15.91 -3.61
CA MET A 188 -7.76 -15.13 -2.62
C MET A 188 -6.98 -15.01 -1.32
N GLU A 189 -6.31 -16.07 -0.86
CA GLU A 189 -5.43 -16.04 0.31
C GLU A 189 -4.33 -14.98 0.14
N VAL A 190 -3.60 -15.01 -0.98
CA VAL A 190 -2.57 -14.01 -1.28
C VAL A 190 -3.15 -12.60 -1.41
N SER A 191 -4.36 -12.47 -1.96
CA SER A 191 -5.05 -11.18 -2.06
C SER A 191 -5.38 -10.59 -0.69
N TRP A 192 -5.81 -11.41 0.26
CA TRP A 192 -6.09 -11.00 1.64
C TRP A 192 -4.82 -10.67 2.43
N ASP A 193 -3.73 -11.41 2.20
CA ASP A 193 -2.42 -11.07 2.76
C ASP A 193 -1.99 -9.66 2.31
N ILE A 194 -2.05 -9.40 1.01
CA ILE A 194 -1.71 -8.07 0.45
C ILE A 194 -2.61 -6.99 1.04
N ALA A 195 -3.94 -7.20 1.06
CA ALA A 195 -4.87 -6.23 1.64
C ALA A 195 -4.55 -5.93 3.12
N SER A 196 -4.19 -6.97 3.88
CA SER A 196 -3.78 -6.84 5.28
C SER A 196 -2.46 -6.06 5.41
N TYR A 197 -1.49 -6.30 4.54
CA TYR A 197 -0.21 -5.58 4.54
C TYR A 197 -0.38 -4.11 4.13
N LEU A 198 -1.21 -3.81 3.13
CA LEU A 198 -1.53 -2.43 2.75
C LEU A 198 -2.19 -1.68 3.90
N TYR A 199 -3.07 -2.35 4.66
CA TYR A 199 -3.66 -1.78 5.87
C TYR A 199 -2.60 -1.52 6.95
N ASP A 200 -1.75 -2.50 7.26
CA ASP A 200 -0.72 -2.35 8.28
C ASP A 200 0.28 -1.24 7.93
N ILE A 201 0.72 -1.16 6.68
CA ILE A 201 1.57 -0.08 6.18
C ILE A 201 0.89 1.27 6.36
N ARG A 202 -0.42 1.37 6.07
CA ARG A 202 -1.19 2.60 6.30
C ARG A 202 -1.16 2.99 7.77
N VAL A 203 -1.42 2.05 8.67
CA VAL A 203 -1.43 2.27 10.12
C VAL A 203 -0.05 2.71 10.62
N GLU A 204 1.01 2.03 10.19
CA GLU A 204 2.39 2.40 10.53
C GLU A 204 2.73 3.80 10.03
N LEU A 205 2.39 4.14 8.79
CA LEU A 205 2.63 5.49 8.24
C LEU A 205 1.81 6.56 8.97
N GLN A 206 0.55 6.29 9.33
CA GLN A 206 -0.24 7.21 10.17
C GLN A 206 0.43 7.44 11.52
N ASN A 207 0.89 6.36 12.16
CA ASN A 207 1.52 6.44 13.46
C ASN A 207 2.88 7.15 13.41
N ILE A 208 3.65 7.02 12.33
CA ILE A 208 4.95 7.67 12.18
C ILE A 208 4.81 9.14 11.74
N LEU A 209 3.92 9.40 10.77
CA LEU A 209 3.83 10.71 10.13
C LEU A 209 2.83 11.63 10.83
N LEU A 210 1.75 11.09 11.41
CA LEU A 210 0.59 11.90 11.82
C LEU A 210 0.28 11.91 13.32
N SER A 211 0.79 10.94 14.09
CA SER A 211 0.39 10.78 15.51
C SER A 211 0.67 12.02 16.35
N ASP A 212 1.78 12.72 16.10
CA ASP A 212 2.18 13.95 16.79
C ASP A 212 1.12 15.07 16.65
N PHE A 213 0.39 15.14 15.54
CA PHE A 213 -0.62 16.18 15.30
C PHE A 213 -1.88 15.99 16.13
N PHE A 214 -2.26 14.74 16.34
CA PHE A 214 -3.53 14.37 16.97
C PHE A 214 -3.36 13.86 18.40
N ASN A 215 -2.11 13.72 18.86
CA ASN A 215 -1.75 13.10 20.13
C ASN A 215 -2.48 11.76 20.34
N ASN A 216 -2.57 10.98 19.24
CA ASN A 216 -3.29 9.72 19.18
C ASN A 216 -2.58 8.75 18.24
N ARG A 217 -2.70 7.46 18.51
CA ARG A 217 -2.12 6.39 17.67
C ARG A 217 -3.21 5.41 17.28
N VAL A 218 -3.14 4.94 16.05
CA VAL A 218 -4.03 3.91 15.53
C VAL A 218 -3.52 2.55 16.01
N SER A 219 -4.41 1.77 16.60
CA SER A 219 -4.09 0.44 17.08
C SER A 219 -3.80 -0.51 15.93
N GLN A 220 -2.76 -1.33 16.08
CA GLN A 220 -2.48 -2.44 15.16
C GLN A 220 -3.63 -3.44 15.12
N ARG A 221 -3.79 -4.11 13.97
CA ARG A 221 -4.76 -5.20 13.86
C ARG A 221 -4.39 -6.37 14.76
N LYS A 222 -5.41 -7.12 15.18
CA LYS A 222 -5.27 -8.35 15.97
C LYS A 222 -5.92 -9.49 15.20
N PRO A 223 -5.18 -10.16 14.29
CA PRO A 223 -5.73 -11.27 13.53
C PRO A 223 -6.17 -12.39 14.48
N LYS A 224 -7.24 -13.10 14.11
CA LYS A 224 -7.69 -14.28 14.85
C LYS A 224 -6.70 -15.44 14.74
N ASP A 225 -6.05 -15.53 13.57
CA ASP A 225 -4.99 -16.47 13.30
C ASP A 225 -3.68 -15.99 13.93
N PRO A 226 -3.07 -16.75 14.86
CA PRO A 226 -1.80 -16.40 15.50
C PRO A 226 -0.59 -16.47 14.55
N ASP A 227 -0.72 -17.13 13.40
CA ASP A 227 0.36 -17.29 12.42
C ASP A 227 0.34 -16.18 11.35
N ALA A 228 -0.73 -15.39 11.30
CA ALA A 228 -0.81 -14.23 10.42
C ALA A 228 0.26 -13.19 10.78
N ILE A 229 1.10 -12.85 9.80
CA ILE A 229 2.13 -11.80 9.93
C ILE A 229 1.44 -10.45 10.00
N VAL A 230 1.72 -9.63 11.03
CA VAL A 230 1.30 -8.22 11.14
C VAL A 230 2.51 -7.32 10.89
N LEU A 231 2.40 -6.35 9.97
CA LEU A 231 3.51 -5.44 9.70
C LEU A 231 3.51 -4.31 10.75
N THR A 232 4.34 -4.46 11.78
CA THR A 232 4.44 -3.43 12.82
C THR A 232 5.86 -3.22 13.32
N SER A 233 6.20 -1.96 13.59
CA SER A 233 7.49 -1.58 14.16
C SER A 233 7.58 -1.82 15.67
N GLU A 234 6.45 -2.06 16.34
CA GLU A 234 6.38 -2.15 17.80
C GLU A 234 6.65 -3.55 18.35
N ASP A 235 6.53 -4.58 17.52
CA ASP A 235 6.70 -5.98 17.91
C ASP A 235 7.94 -6.59 17.24
N SER A 236 9.02 -6.69 18.01
CA SER A 236 10.27 -7.32 17.56
C SER A 236 10.11 -8.79 17.14
N GLY A 237 9.14 -9.52 17.72
CA GLY A 237 8.83 -10.89 17.34
C GLY A 237 8.21 -10.95 15.94
N MET A 238 7.33 -10.01 15.61
CA MET A 238 6.76 -9.89 14.26
C MET A 238 7.82 -9.48 13.23
N LEU A 239 8.72 -8.55 13.56
CA LEU A 239 9.83 -8.18 12.68
C LEU A 239 10.70 -9.41 12.34
N LYS A 240 11.04 -10.21 13.35
CA LYS A 240 11.79 -11.46 13.15
C LYS A 240 11.03 -12.45 12.27
N ARG A 241 9.71 -12.62 12.48
CA ARG A 241 8.87 -13.48 11.62
C ARG A 241 8.89 -13.03 10.16
N ILE A 242 8.88 -11.73 9.89
CA ILE A 242 8.98 -11.19 8.53
C ILE A 242 10.34 -11.52 7.92
N GLU A 243 11.43 -11.31 8.65
CA GLU A 243 12.78 -11.67 8.18
C GLU A 243 12.93 -13.17 7.88
N ASP A 244 12.42 -14.02 8.77
CA ASP A 244 12.48 -15.48 8.62
C ASP A 244 11.66 -15.93 7.41
N TYR A 245 10.48 -15.32 7.19
CA TYR A 245 9.67 -15.54 5.99
C TYR A 245 10.44 -15.17 4.70
N LEU A 246 11.06 -13.98 4.66
CA LEU A 246 11.81 -13.51 3.49
C LEU A 246 13.02 -14.41 3.18
N LYS A 247 13.76 -14.85 4.21
CA LYS A 247 14.88 -15.79 4.06
C LYS A 247 14.44 -17.13 3.51
N GLN A 248 13.26 -17.63 3.91
CA GLN A 248 12.72 -18.87 3.39
C GLN A 248 12.39 -18.75 1.90
N GLN A 249 11.75 -17.65 1.50
CA GLN A 249 11.41 -17.38 0.10
C GLN A 249 12.66 -17.25 -0.78
N GLU A 250 13.73 -16.62 -0.30
CA GLU A 250 15.00 -16.50 -1.03
C GLU A 250 15.66 -17.87 -1.27
N LYS A 251 15.59 -18.78 -0.29
CA LYS A 251 16.07 -20.17 -0.47
C LYS A 251 15.26 -20.92 -1.51
N ASP A 252 13.94 -20.77 -1.50
CA ASP A 252 13.05 -21.45 -2.44
C ASP A 252 13.27 -20.96 -3.89
N ILE A 253 13.67 -19.69 -4.08
CA ILE A 253 14.04 -19.15 -5.38
C ILE A 253 15.40 -19.71 -5.85
N ASN A 254 16.39 -19.80 -4.95
CA ASN A 254 17.74 -20.28 -5.28
C ASN A 254 17.82 -21.81 -5.52
N HIS A 255 16.74 -22.56 -5.26
CA HIS A 255 16.68 -24.01 -5.45
C HIS A 255 15.78 -24.44 -6.62
N ARG A 256 15.25 -23.49 -7.39
CA ARG A 256 14.51 -23.71 -8.65
C ARG A 256 15.40 -23.41 -9.84
#